data_AF-A0A409V6W9-F1
#
_entry.id   AF-A0A409V6W9-F1
#
_cell.length_a   1.000
_cell.length_b   1.000
_cell.length_c   1.000
_cell.angle_alpha   90.00
_cell.angle_beta   90.00
_cell.angle_gamma   90.00
#
_symmetry.space_group_name_H-M   'P 1'
#
loop_
_entity.id
_entity.type
_entity.pdbx_description
1 polymer ?
#
loop_
_entity_poly.entity_id
_entity_poly.type
_entity_poly.pdbx_seq_one_letter_code
_entity_poly.pdbx_strand_id
1 'polypeptide(L)'
;LSDVPFISPSEVDQLNKLCKLGTFYRDFNNFIRQYGGHLSLQPNDKRKSEIHGLYLKSFCHGLDKVLEDYRASLQRLEMEILADPDLTISHLYRSLFQYFLLFPALSAMVEQIKSHKAHGCYILDTVHKHSNCGQPSVKEAMNKILHVCHDVLYKQLCSWLLHGSLFDPYKEFFIQHSTGQTTGVATETQEEEDYLGIMGVTGRQLQKALNMTLPDTGGGSHQTFSIQADLLPVYIPIRVANKILFVGESIQMFETDKKPATHKKG
;
A
#
# COMPACT_ATOMS: atom_id res chain seq x y z
N LEU A 1 -39.22 -2.84 -8.21
CA LEU A 1 -39.94 -1.56 -8.18
C LEU A 1 -40.97 -1.43 -9.31
N SER A 2 -41.31 -2.50 -10.03
CA SER A 2 -42.15 -2.41 -11.25
C SER A 2 -43.66 -2.25 -11.02
N ASP A 3 -44.11 -2.10 -9.78
CA ASP A 3 -45.53 -2.17 -9.39
C ASP A 3 -46.02 -0.91 -8.63
N VAL A 4 -45.30 0.21 -8.75
CA VAL A 4 -45.62 1.45 -8.02
C VAL A 4 -46.36 2.41 -8.97
N PRO A 5 -47.69 2.61 -8.83
CA PRO A 5 -48.51 3.30 -9.83
C PRO A 5 -48.28 4.81 -9.92
N PHE A 6 -47.54 5.39 -8.98
CA PHE A 6 -47.29 6.83 -8.86
C PHE A 6 -45.89 7.26 -9.30
N ILE A 7 -45.06 6.34 -9.80
CA ILE A 7 -43.67 6.62 -10.22
C ILE A 7 -43.56 6.33 -11.72
N SER A 8 -43.03 7.29 -12.47
CA SER A 8 -42.76 7.09 -13.90
C SER A 8 -41.63 6.08 -14.12
N PRO A 9 -41.61 5.36 -15.26
CA PRO A 9 -40.53 4.40 -15.55
C PRO A 9 -39.13 5.01 -15.48
N SER A 10 -38.98 6.28 -15.87
CA SER A 10 -37.70 7.01 -15.80
C SER A 10 -37.27 7.32 -14.37
N GLU A 11 -38.20 7.62 -13.47
CA GLU A 11 -37.90 7.80 -12.05
C GLU A 11 -37.53 6.48 -11.39
N VAL A 12 -38.17 5.37 -11.77
CA VAL A 12 -37.78 4.02 -11.33
C VAL A 12 -36.33 3.73 -11.73
N ASP A 13 -35.91 4.09 -12.94
CA ASP A 13 -34.52 3.93 -13.38
C ASP A 13 -33.52 4.79 -12.60
N GLN A 14 -33.89 6.04 -12.27
CA GLN A 14 -33.08 6.90 -11.41
C GLN A 14 -32.93 6.33 -9.99
N LEU A 15 -34.03 5.83 -9.42
CA LEU A 15 -34.03 5.17 -8.11
C LEU A 15 -33.18 3.90 -8.11
N ASN A 16 -33.30 3.06 -9.15
CA ASN A 16 -32.47 1.86 -9.29
C ASN A 16 -30.98 2.20 -9.33
N LYS A 17 -30.60 3.28 -10.02
CA LYS A 17 -29.21 3.77 -10.01
C LYS A 17 -28.79 4.22 -8.61
N LEU A 18 -29.62 4.98 -7.90
CA LEU A 18 -29.35 5.39 -6.51
C LEU A 18 -29.21 4.18 -5.57
N CYS A 19 -30.02 3.14 -5.72
CA CYS A 19 -29.89 1.89 -4.96
C CYS A 19 -28.56 1.17 -5.23
N LYS A 20 -28.06 1.20 -6.48
CA LYS A 20 -26.71 0.68 -6.79
C LYS A 20 -25.64 1.45 -6.04
N LEU A 21 -25.75 2.78 -5.97
CA LEU A 21 -24.84 3.62 -5.20
C LEU A 21 -24.83 3.25 -3.71
N GLY A 22 -26.02 3.06 -3.13
CA GLY A 22 -26.17 2.59 -1.75
C GLY A 22 -25.57 1.20 -1.51
N THR A 23 -25.67 0.30 -2.49
CA THR A 23 -25.05 -1.03 -2.45
C THR A 23 -23.53 -0.92 -2.36
N PHE A 24 -22.90 -0.13 -3.23
CA PHE A 24 -21.46 0.11 -3.17
C PHE A 24 -21.03 0.66 -1.80
N TYR A 25 -21.75 1.66 -1.28
CA TYR A 25 -21.45 2.24 0.03
C TYR A 25 -21.55 1.21 1.16
N ARG A 26 -22.56 0.34 1.15
CA ARG A 26 -22.68 -0.76 2.10
C ARG A 26 -21.50 -1.73 2.00
N ASP A 27 -21.10 -2.09 0.79
CA ASP A 27 -20.03 -3.04 0.54
C ASP A 27 -18.65 -2.47 0.97
N PHE A 28 -18.42 -1.17 0.79
CA PHE A 28 -17.25 -0.48 1.33
C PHE A 28 -17.24 -0.47 2.86
N ASN A 29 -18.36 -0.16 3.52
CA ASN A 29 -18.43 -0.20 4.98
C ASN A 29 -18.20 -1.61 5.53
N ASN A 30 -18.74 -2.64 4.87
CA ASN A 30 -18.48 -4.03 5.24
C ASN A 30 -17.00 -4.37 5.13
N PHE A 31 -16.35 -3.93 4.05
CA PHE A 31 -14.91 -4.09 3.86
C PHE A 31 -14.09 -3.38 4.96
N ILE A 32 -14.40 -2.11 5.25
CA ILE A 32 -13.73 -1.33 6.30
C ILE A 32 -13.93 -2.01 7.67
N ARG A 33 -15.12 -2.52 7.98
CA ARG A 33 -15.38 -3.24 9.24
C ARG A 33 -14.61 -4.55 9.34
N GLN A 34 -14.47 -5.28 8.24
CA GLN A 34 -13.76 -6.56 8.20
C GLN A 34 -12.24 -6.38 8.37
N TYR A 35 -11.64 -5.39 7.70
CA TYR A 35 -10.18 -5.24 7.62
C TYR A 35 -9.60 -4.04 8.38
N GLY A 36 -10.44 -3.07 8.75
CA GLY A 36 -10.05 -1.86 9.50
C GLY A 36 -10.03 -2.03 11.03
N GLY A 37 -10.47 -3.18 11.55
CA GLY A 37 -10.48 -3.48 12.99
C GLY A 37 -9.09 -3.55 13.63
N HIS A 38 -9.05 -3.63 14.97
CA HIS A 38 -7.82 -3.66 15.76
C HIS A 38 -6.88 -4.81 15.33
N LEU A 39 -5.56 -4.59 15.43
CA LEU A 39 -4.56 -5.64 15.20
C LEU A 39 -4.83 -6.77 16.21
N SER A 40 -5.40 -7.89 15.77
CA SER A 40 -5.36 -9.10 16.60
C SER A 40 -3.91 -9.59 16.55
N LEU A 41 -3.13 -9.20 17.57
CA LEU A 41 -1.82 -9.76 17.86
C LEU A 41 -1.93 -11.18 18.46
N GLN A 42 -3.11 -11.79 18.45
CA GLN A 42 -3.29 -13.15 18.93
C GLN A 42 -3.03 -14.16 17.79
N PRO A 43 -2.04 -15.05 17.92
CA PRO A 43 -1.68 -16.04 16.90
C PRO A 43 -2.68 -17.21 16.78
N ASN A 44 -3.86 -17.13 17.41
CA ASN A 44 -4.77 -18.27 17.58
C ASN A 44 -6.19 -18.07 17.02
N ASP A 45 -6.47 -16.97 16.34
CA ASP A 45 -7.70 -16.88 15.56
C ASP A 45 -7.56 -17.73 14.29
N LYS A 46 -8.27 -18.86 14.28
CA LYS A 46 -8.45 -19.77 13.13
C LYS A 46 -9.20 -19.12 11.96
N ARG A 47 -9.03 -17.83 11.69
CA ARG A 47 -9.34 -17.20 10.40
C ARG A 47 -8.14 -17.35 9.47
N LYS A 48 -7.81 -18.60 9.19
CA LYS A 48 -6.88 -18.98 8.12
C LYS A 48 -7.44 -18.35 6.83
N SER A 49 -6.66 -17.50 6.16
CA SER A 49 -6.85 -16.96 4.79
C SER A 49 -7.34 -15.51 4.62
N GLU A 50 -7.34 -14.65 5.65
CA GLU A 50 -7.69 -13.24 5.45
C GLU A 50 -6.44 -12.36 5.26
N ILE A 51 -6.49 -11.49 4.25
CA ILE A 51 -5.51 -10.44 3.99
C ILE A 51 -5.41 -9.57 5.24
N HIS A 52 -4.20 -9.30 5.72
CA HIS A 52 -3.97 -8.52 6.93
C HIS A 52 -2.68 -7.74 6.80
N GLY A 53 -2.60 -6.60 7.49
CA GLY A 53 -1.42 -5.75 7.41
C GLY A 53 -1.69 -4.31 7.85
N LEU A 54 -0.62 -3.59 8.14
CA LEU A 54 -0.63 -2.15 8.41
C LEU A 54 -1.05 -1.37 7.17
N TYR A 55 -0.58 -1.78 5.98
CA TYR A 55 -0.95 -1.12 4.73
C TYR A 55 -2.43 -1.30 4.42
N LEU A 56 -2.98 -2.49 4.64
CA LEU A 56 -4.41 -2.74 4.46
C LEU A 56 -5.27 -1.88 5.40
N LYS A 57 -4.85 -1.70 6.65
CA LYS A 57 -5.55 -0.83 7.61
C LYS A 57 -5.50 0.63 7.20
N SER A 58 -4.32 1.09 6.77
CA SER A 58 -4.17 2.46 6.25
C SER A 58 -5.02 2.68 5.00
N PHE A 59 -5.14 1.66 4.15
CA PHE A 59 -6.03 1.69 2.99
C PHE A 59 -7.50 1.79 3.39
N CYS A 60 -7.96 0.97 4.35
CA CYS A 60 -9.32 1.08 4.89
C CYS A 60 -9.59 2.47 5.48
N HIS A 61 -8.62 3.06 6.19
CA HIS A 61 -8.73 4.41 6.71
C HIS A 61 -8.77 5.48 5.61
N GLY A 62 -7.95 5.33 4.56
CA GLY A 62 -7.99 6.19 3.39
C GLY A 62 -9.33 6.10 2.63
N LEU A 63 -9.85 4.88 2.47
CA LEU A 63 -11.16 4.65 1.87
C LEU A 63 -12.27 5.31 2.69
N ASP A 64 -12.24 5.18 4.02
CA ASP A 64 -13.21 5.81 4.90
C ASP A 64 -13.20 7.35 4.80
N LYS A 65 -12.01 7.95 4.70
CA LYS A 65 -11.86 9.40 4.45
C LYS A 65 -12.48 9.85 3.13
N VAL A 66 -12.34 9.07 2.06
CA VAL A 66 -12.97 9.39 0.77
C VAL A 66 -14.50 9.28 0.87
N LEU A 67 -15.01 8.37 1.69
CA LEU A 67 -16.45 8.23 1.93
C LEU A 67 -17.02 9.36 2.82
N GLU A 68 -16.19 10.08 3.57
CA GLU A 68 -16.59 11.27 4.34
C GLU A 68 -17.22 12.34 3.43
N ASP A 69 -16.62 12.60 2.26
CA ASP A 69 -17.12 13.57 1.28
C ASP A 69 -18.55 13.20 0.80
N TYR A 70 -18.80 11.89 0.63
CA TYR A 70 -20.13 11.36 0.32
C TYR A 70 -21.12 11.54 1.48
N ARG A 71 -20.71 11.22 2.72
CA ARG A 71 -21.53 11.41 3.92
C ARG A 71 -21.91 12.87 4.13
N ALA A 72 -20.97 13.80 3.94
CA ALA A 72 -21.21 15.23 4.01
C ALA A 72 -22.18 15.71 2.91
N SER A 73 -22.11 15.11 1.73
CA SER A 73 -23.06 15.39 0.64
C SER A 73 -24.47 14.90 0.96
N LEU A 74 -24.61 13.74 1.60
CA LEU A 74 -25.90 13.23 2.08
C LEU A 74 -26.49 14.11 3.20
N GLN A 75 -25.69 14.57 4.14
CA GLN A 75 -26.13 15.49 5.19
C GLN A 75 -26.65 16.81 4.61
N ARG A 76 -25.98 17.35 3.58
CA ARG A 76 -26.45 18.54 2.87
C ARG A 76 -27.79 18.31 2.19
N LEU A 77 -27.91 17.17 1.50
CA LEU A 77 -29.17 16.77 0.86
C LEU A 77 -30.31 16.61 1.87
N GLU A 78 -30.05 16.05 3.04
CA GLU A 78 -31.03 15.94 4.11
C GLU A 78 -31.54 17.32 4.56
N MET A 79 -30.64 18.29 4.76
CA MET A 79 -31.03 19.66 5.10
C MET A 79 -31.84 20.33 3.99
N GLU A 80 -31.50 20.10 2.73
CA GLU A 80 -32.24 20.64 1.58
C GLU A 80 -33.66 20.06 1.51
N ILE A 81 -33.82 18.74 1.74
CA ILE A 81 -35.13 18.07 1.77
C ILE A 81 -35.98 18.58 2.95
N LEU A 82 -35.37 18.84 4.10
CA LEU A 82 -36.08 19.39 5.26
C LEU A 82 -36.52 20.85 5.03
N ALA A 83 -35.78 21.62 4.23
CA ALA A 83 -36.09 23.01 3.89
C ALA A 83 -37.15 23.12 2.79
N ASP A 84 -37.10 22.24 1.79
CA ASP A 84 -38.03 22.22 0.66
C ASP A 84 -38.65 20.81 0.49
N PRO A 85 -39.91 20.60 0.89
CA PRO A 85 -40.58 19.31 0.77
C PRO A 85 -40.93 18.92 -0.67
N ASP A 86 -40.87 19.86 -1.63
CA ASP A 86 -41.19 19.60 -3.05
C ASP A 86 -39.94 19.19 -3.87
N LEU A 87 -38.84 18.85 -3.19
CA LEU A 87 -37.57 18.51 -3.83
C LEU A 87 -37.68 17.23 -4.68
N THR A 88 -37.37 17.36 -5.97
CA THR A 88 -37.50 16.26 -6.92
C THR A 88 -36.34 15.26 -6.88
N ILE A 89 -36.60 14.01 -7.28
CA ILE A 89 -35.59 12.93 -7.41
C ILE A 89 -34.44 13.34 -8.36
N SER A 90 -34.73 14.19 -9.36
CA SER A 90 -33.72 14.68 -10.30
C SER A 90 -32.66 15.54 -9.61
N HIS A 91 -33.03 16.31 -8.59
CA HIS A 91 -32.07 17.08 -7.79
C HIS A 91 -31.15 16.16 -7.00
N LEU A 92 -31.71 15.14 -6.34
CA LEU A 92 -30.93 14.11 -5.64
C LEU A 92 -29.95 13.40 -6.59
N TYR A 93 -30.41 13.03 -7.78
CA TYR A 93 -29.58 12.39 -8.80
C TYR A 93 -28.41 13.28 -9.23
N ARG A 94 -28.67 14.59 -9.44
CA ARG A 94 -27.64 15.57 -9.82
C ARG A 94 -26.60 15.75 -8.72
N SER A 95 -27.03 15.91 -7.46
CA SER A 95 -26.14 16.12 -6.32
C SER A 95 -25.24 14.91 -6.05
N LEU A 96 -25.69 13.70 -6.39
CA LEU A 96 -24.92 12.47 -6.26
C LEU A 96 -24.20 12.04 -7.54
N PHE A 97 -24.30 12.82 -8.62
CA PHE A 97 -23.83 12.44 -9.95
C PHE A 97 -22.35 12.03 -9.97
N GLN A 98 -21.50 12.76 -9.24
CA GLN A 98 -20.06 12.50 -9.16
C GLN A 98 -19.69 11.12 -8.60
N TYR A 99 -20.54 10.56 -7.73
CA TYR A 99 -20.28 9.29 -7.06
C TYR A 99 -20.58 8.08 -7.94
N PHE A 100 -21.42 8.24 -8.97
CA PHE A 100 -21.71 7.17 -9.93
C PHE A 100 -20.50 6.74 -10.74
N LEU A 101 -19.51 7.64 -10.92
CA LEU A 101 -18.25 7.31 -11.56
C LEU A 101 -17.19 6.89 -10.54
N LEU A 102 -17.18 7.53 -9.37
CA LEU A 102 -16.19 7.25 -8.33
C LEU A 102 -16.36 5.86 -7.70
N PHE A 103 -17.58 5.47 -7.34
CA PHE A 103 -17.81 4.22 -6.59
C PHE A 103 -17.48 2.97 -7.40
N PRO A 104 -17.83 2.85 -8.70
CA PRO A 104 -17.37 1.72 -9.51
C PRO A 104 -15.84 1.61 -9.58
N ALA A 105 -15.13 2.75 -9.71
CA ALA A 105 -13.67 2.76 -9.73
C ALA A 105 -13.07 2.30 -8.39
N LEU A 106 -13.62 2.77 -7.26
CA LEU A 106 -13.22 2.30 -5.93
C LEU A 106 -13.54 0.81 -5.73
N SER A 107 -14.69 0.34 -6.22
CA SER A 107 -15.09 -1.06 -6.12
C SER A 107 -14.14 -1.97 -6.88
N ALA A 108 -13.76 -1.60 -8.12
CA ALA A 108 -12.78 -2.36 -8.90
C ALA A 108 -11.43 -2.48 -8.18
N MET A 109 -10.96 -1.39 -7.56
CA MET A 109 -9.73 -1.41 -6.77
C MET A 109 -9.84 -2.31 -5.53
N VAL A 110 -10.94 -2.22 -4.76
CA VAL A 110 -11.16 -3.07 -3.58
C VAL A 110 -11.25 -4.54 -3.99
N GLU A 111 -11.92 -4.84 -5.10
CA GLU A 111 -12.02 -6.19 -5.65
C GLU A 111 -10.66 -6.71 -6.14
N GLN A 112 -9.83 -5.85 -6.74
CA GLN A 112 -8.47 -6.21 -7.13
C GLN A 112 -7.61 -6.55 -5.90
N ILE A 113 -7.71 -5.77 -4.82
CA ILE A 113 -7.01 -6.02 -3.55
C ILE A 113 -7.44 -7.38 -2.96
N LYS A 114 -8.75 -7.68 -2.98
CA LYS A 114 -9.30 -8.96 -2.48
C LYS A 114 -8.85 -10.16 -3.32
N SER A 115 -9.00 -10.06 -4.64
CA SER A 115 -8.70 -11.16 -5.58
C SER A 115 -7.22 -11.53 -5.59
N HIS A 116 -6.34 -10.53 -5.58
CA HIS A 116 -4.88 -10.75 -5.62
C HIS A 116 -4.28 -11.05 -4.24
N LYS A 117 -5.10 -11.05 -3.17
CA LYS A 117 -4.63 -11.14 -1.78
C LYS A 117 -3.46 -10.18 -1.52
N ALA A 118 -3.64 -8.93 -1.96
CA ALA A 118 -2.60 -7.92 -1.96
C ALA A 118 -2.02 -7.72 -0.55
N HIS A 119 -0.69 -7.83 -0.42
CA HIS A 119 0.01 -7.73 0.86
C HIS A 119 0.99 -6.56 0.88
N GLY A 120 1.02 -5.82 1.98
CA GLY A 120 1.99 -4.75 2.22
C GLY A 120 2.05 -3.69 1.12
N CYS A 121 3.26 -3.35 0.70
CA CYS A 121 3.54 -2.35 -0.32
C CYS A 121 2.90 -2.63 -1.70
N TYR A 122 2.52 -3.87 -2.01
CA TYR A 122 1.79 -4.17 -3.26
C TYR A 122 0.41 -3.48 -3.31
N ILE A 123 -0.17 -3.15 -2.14
CA ILE A 123 -1.38 -2.34 -2.05
C ILE A 123 -1.12 -0.93 -2.60
N LEU A 124 0.04 -0.34 -2.30
CA LEU A 124 0.43 0.98 -2.81
C LEU A 124 0.49 0.98 -4.34
N ASP A 125 1.07 -0.06 -4.93
CA ASP A 125 1.13 -0.21 -6.38
C ASP A 125 -0.23 -0.34 -7.02
N THR A 126 -1.11 -1.12 -6.39
CA THR A 126 -2.48 -1.30 -6.87
C THR A 126 -3.21 0.04 -6.85
N VAL A 127 -3.12 0.80 -5.76
CA VAL A 127 -3.73 2.13 -5.65
C VAL A 127 -3.12 3.11 -6.66
N HIS A 128 -1.80 3.12 -6.81
CA HIS A 128 -1.10 3.99 -7.77
C HIS A 128 -1.47 3.68 -9.24
N LYS A 129 -1.64 2.39 -9.59
CA LYS A 129 -2.13 2.01 -10.93
C LYS A 129 -3.54 2.55 -11.19
N HIS A 130 -4.42 2.53 -10.19
CA HIS A 130 -5.78 3.08 -10.31
C HIS A 130 -5.81 4.62 -10.27
N SER A 131 -4.83 5.29 -9.67
CA SER A 131 -4.75 6.75 -9.68
C SER A 131 -4.36 7.32 -11.05
N ASN A 132 -3.74 6.50 -11.91
CA ASN A 132 -3.43 6.83 -13.30
C ASN A 132 -4.66 6.75 -14.22
N CYS A 133 -5.75 7.43 -13.83
CA CYS A 133 -6.96 7.56 -14.63
C CYS A 133 -7.14 8.98 -15.18
N GLY A 134 -7.87 9.11 -16.29
CA GLY A 134 -8.14 10.40 -16.94
C GLY A 134 -9.21 11.25 -16.25
N GLN A 135 -9.92 10.70 -15.26
CA GLN A 135 -10.99 11.39 -14.54
C GLN A 135 -10.43 12.10 -13.29
N PRO A 136 -10.51 13.44 -13.19
CA PRO A 136 -9.91 14.20 -12.08
C PRO A 136 -10.46 13.82 -10.70
N SER A 137 -11.77 13.64 -10.57
CA SER A 137 -12.41 13.30 -9.29
C SER A 137 -11.98 11.93 -8.75
N VAL A 138 -11.83 10.96 -9.65
CA VAL A 138 -11.34 9.61 -9.29
C VAL A 138 -9.86 9.68 -8.94
N LYS A 139 -9.05 10.38 -9.74
CA LYS A 139 -7.62 10.56 -9.47
C LYS A 139 -7.37 11.22 -8.11
N GLU A 140 -8.12 12.27 -7.78
CA GLU A 140 -7.99 12.95 -6.48
C GLU A 140 -8.33 12.01 -5.33
N ALA A 141 -9.44 11.27 -5.42
CA ALA A 141 -9.83 10.28 -4.41
C ALA A 141 -8.79 9.16 -4.24
N MET A 142 -8.27 8.61 -5.33
CA MET A 142 -7.22 7.58 -5.27
C MET A 142 -5.92 8.13 -4.68
N ASN A 143 -5.54 9.37 -4.99
CA ASN A 143 -4.38 10.02 -4.40
C ASN A 143 -4.56 10.32 -2.90
N LYS A 144 -5.76 10.70 -2.45
CA LYS A 144 -6.08 10.84 -1.03
C LYS A 144 -5.85 9.52 -0.28
N ILE A 145 -6.30 8.39 -0.86
CA ILE A 145 -6.07 7.05 -0.30
C ILE A 145 -4.57 6.74 -0.29
N LEU A 146 -3.88 6.95 -1.41
CA LEU A 146 -2.46 6.67 -1.56
C LEU A 146 -1.62 7.45 -0.53
N HIS A 147 -1.95 8.71 -0.29
CA HIS A 147 -1.27 9.56 0.69
C HIS A 147 -1.37 8.98 2.11
N VAL A 148 -2.56 8.55 2.52
CA VAL A 148 -2.76 7.89 3.83
C VAL A 148 -1.97 6.59 3.94
N CYS A 149 -1.87 5.83 2.84
CA CYS A 149 -1.04 4.62 2.83
C CYS A 149 0.47 4.93 2.85
N HIS A 150 0.90 6.02 2.21
CA HIS A 150 2.28 6.50 2.27
C HIS A 150 2.69 6.92 3.68
N ASP A 151 1.78 7.36 4.55
CA ASP A 151 2.12 7.66 5.94
C ASP A 151 2.74 6.45 6.67
N VAL A 152 2.28 5.24 6.36
CA VAL A 152 2.86 4.00 6.91
C VAL A 152 4.25 3.77 6.33
N LEU A 153 4.40 3.94 5.00
CA LEU A 153 5.68 3.81 4.31
C LEU A 153 6.71 4.79 4.85
N TYR A 154 6.35 6.06 5.03
CA TYR A 154 7.24 7.09 5.56
C TYR A 154 7.64 6.81 7.00
N LYS A 155 6.72 6.32 7.84
CA LYS A 155 7.07 5.91 9.21
C LYS A 155 8.09 4.77 9.22
N GLN A 156 7.91 3.76 8.37
CA GLN A 156 8.86 2.67 8.22
C GLN A 156 10.21 3.16 7.68
N LEU A 157 10.21 4.04 6.67
CA LEU A 157 11.41 4.66 6.12
C LEU A 157 12.15 5.50 7.15
N CYS A 158 11.46 6.33 7.94
CA CYS A 158 12.07 7.14 8.99
C CYS A 158 12.70 6.25 10.07
N SER A 159 12.00 5.20 10.50
CA SER A 159 12.56 4.22 11.47
C SER A 159 13.84 3.58 10.94
N TRP A 160 13.85 3.20 9.66
CA TRP A 160 14.99 2.57 9.01
C TRP A 160 16.16 3.54 8.78
N LEU A 161 15.89 4.71 8.20
CA LEU A 161 16.90 5.69 7.79
C LEU A 161 17.45 6.54 8.93
N LEU A 162 16.77 6.62 10.08
CA LEU A 162 17.24 7.41 11.23
C LEU A 162 17.78 6.53 12.36
N HIS A 163 17.20 5.34 12.54
CA HIS A 163 17.52 4.46 13.67
C HIS A 163 18.03 3.08 13.25
N GLY A 164 18.14 2.76 11.95
CA GLY A 164 18.51 1.40 11.51
C GLY A 164 17.49 0.32 11.92
N SER A 165 16.36 0.71 12.50
CA SER A 165 15.39 -0.22 13.10
C SER A 165 14.29 -0.54 12.11
N LEU A 166 14.19 -1.82 11.76
CA LEU A 166 13.13 -2.35 10.91
C LEU A 166 11.93 -2.80 11.77
N PHE A 167 10.91 -1.95 11.87
CA PHE A 167 9.64 -2.33 12.49
C PHE A 167 8.65 -2.82 11.44
N ASP A 168 8.67 -4.12 11.18
CA ASP A 168 7.78 -4.77 10.21
C ASP A 168 7.22 -6.12 10.73
N PRO A 169 6.18 -6.09 11.58
CA PRO A 169 5.59 -7.30 12.17
C PRO A 169 5.00 -8.27 11.15
N TYR A 170 4.60 -7.78 9.97
CA TYR A 170 3.86 -8.53 8.96
C TYR A 170 4.65 -8.76 7.66
N LYS A 171 5.94 -8.39 7.62
CA LYS A 171 6.78 -8.52 6.41
C LYS A 171 6.16 -7.82 5.19
N GLU A 172 5.68 -6.61 5.40
CA GLU A 172 4.99 -5.80 4.40
C GLU A 172 5.91 -4.83 3.67
N PHE A 173 7.07 -4.52 4.26
CA PHE A 173 8.03 -3.58 3.74
C PHE A 173 8.97 -4.25 2.73
N PHE A 174 9.49 -3.48 1.78
CA PHE A 174 10.37 -4.00 0.73
C PHE A 174 11.79 -4.31 1.22
N ILE A 175 12.16 -3.96 2.46
CA ILE A 175 13.43 -4.35 3.09
C ILE A 175 13.13 -5.42 4.12
N GLN A 176 13.86 -6.54 4.06
CA GLN A 176 13.73 -7.64 5.02
C GLN A 176 15.09 -8.11 5.52
N HIS A 177 15.08 -8.76 6.69
CA HIS A 177 16.24 -9.51 7.13
C HIS A 177 16.48 -10.69 6.20
N SER A 178 17.66 -10.71 5.58
CA SER A 178 18.17 -11.88 4.89
C SER A 178 18.52 -12.92 5.95
N THR A 179 17.54 -13.74 6.32
CA THR A 179 17.83 -15.03 6.94
C THR A 179 18.59 -15.81 5.87
N GLY A 180 19.84 -16.21 6.14
CA GLY A 180 20.78 -16.80 5.18
C GLY A 180 20.37 -18.12 4.51
N GLN A 181 19.15 -18.22 3.98
CA GLN A 181 18.78 -19.15 2.94
C GLN A 181 19.25 -18.54 1.63
N THR A 182 20.48 -18.87 1.29
CA THR A 182 20.92 -19.03 -0.08
C THR A 182 19.91 -19.92 -0.80
N THR A 183 18.87 -19.34 -1.39
CA THR A 183 18.16 -19.99 -2.48
C THR A 183 19.12 -19.98 -3.66
N GLY A 184 19.87 -21.07 -3.78
CA GLY A 184 20.64 -21.39 -4.97
C GLY A 184 19.69 -21.43 -6.15
N VAL A 185 19.58 -20.31 -6.85
CA VAL A 185 19.13 -20.28 -8.24
C VAL A 185 20.38 -20.00 -9.05
N ALA A 186 21.05 -21.09 -9.43
CA ALA A 186 21.91 -21.05 -10.60
C ALA A 186 21.00 -20.72 -11.79
N THR A 187 21.06 -19.49 -12.28
CA THR A 187 20.71 -19.19 -13.67
C THR A 187 21.96 -18.69 -14.34
N GLU A 188 22.73 -19.64 -14.85
CA GLU A 188 23.60 -19.40 -15.99
C GLU A 188 22.69 -18.96 -17.14
N THR A 189 22.73 -17.68 -17.51
CA THR A 189 22.91 -17.17 -18.89
C THR A 189 22.52 -15.70 -19.02
N GLN A 190 23.26 -15.02 -19.89
CA GLN A 190 23.06 -13.69 -20.48
C GLN A 190 23.72 -12.51 -19.76
N GLU A 191 25.01 -12.39 -20.08
CA GLU A 191 25.80 -11.16 -20.13
C GLU A 191 25.21 -10.21 -21.19
N GLU A 192 24.73 -9.03 -20.79
CA GLU A 192 24.41 -7.82 -21.58
C GLU A 192 23.56 -6.93 -20.64
N GLU A 193 23.84 -5.70 -20.22
CA GLU A 193 24.77 -4.63 -20.59
C GLU A 193 25.01 -3.77 -19.33
N ASP A 194 26.25 -3.67 -18.85
CA ASP A 194 26.68 -2.58 -17.95
C ASP A 194 27.78 -1.80 -18.67
N TYR A 195 27.38 -1.08 -19.73
CA TYR A 195 28.25 -0.13 -20.42
C TYR A 195 28.21 1.22 -19.69
N LEU A 196 28.89 1.30 -18.54
CA LEU A 196 29.27 2.59 -17.97
C LEU A 196 30.48 3.11 -18.77
N GLY A 197 30.20 3.98 -19.74
CA GLY A 197 31.17 4.55 -20.68
C GLY A 197 32.24 5.44 -20.05
N ILE A 198 33.15 4.85 -19.28
CA ILE A 198 34.43 5.45 -18.88
C ILE A 198 35.51 4.36 -18.97
N MET A 199 36.39 4.50 -19.97
CA MET A 199 37.66 3.79 -20.20
C MET A 199 37.79 2.35 -19.63
N GLY A 200 37.43 1.36 -20.45
CA GLY A 200 38.26 0.16 -20.71
C GLY A 200 38.67 -0.77 -19.55
N VAL A 201 38.15 -0.64 -18.34
CA VAL A 201 38.51 -1.53 -17.21
C VAL A 201 37.24 -2.22 -16.69
N THR A 202 37.18 -3.53 -16.85
CA THR A 202 36.09 -4.34 -16.27
C THR A 202 36.20 -4.31 -14.74
N GLY A 203 35.06 -4.19 -14.02
CA GLY A 203 35.05 -4.12 -12.56
C GLY A 203 35.78 -5.28 -11.87
N ARG A 204 35.86 -6.45 -12.53
CA ARG A 204 36.61 -7.62 -12.08
C ARG A 204 38.14 -7.45 -12.12
N GLN A 205 38.68 -6.64 -13.04
CA GLN A 205 40.11 -6.34 -13.09
C GLN A 205 40.53 -5.33 -12.01
N LEU A 206 39.67 -4.34 -11.71
CA LEU A 206 39.88 -3.42 -10.58
C LEU A 206 39.80 -4.14 -9.23
N GLN A 207 38.89 -5.10 -9.10
CA GLN A 207 38.72 -5.89 -7.87
C GLN A 207 39.93 -6.81 -7.60
N LYS A 208 40.61 -7.31 -8.63
CA LYS A 208 41.87 -8.06 -8.51
C LYS A 208 43.09 -7.17 -8.29
N ALA A 209 43.11 -5.95 -8.82
CA ALA A 209 44.22 -5.01 -8.65
C ALA A 209 44.25 -4.36 -7.27
N LEU A 210 43.10 -4.26 -6.59
CA LEU A 210 42.99 -3.55 -5.32
C LEU A 210 43.32 -4.37 -4.08
N ASN A 211 43.54 -5.68 -4.18
CA ASN A 211 44.06 -6.61 -3.15
C ASN A 211 44.14 -6.05 -1.72
N MET A 212 43.00 -5.58 -1.22
CA MET A 212 42.80 -5.15 0.14
C MET A 212 41.88 -6.22 0.68
N THR A 213 42.50 -7.27 1.20
CA THR A 213 41.84 -8.32 1.96
C THR A 213 41.02 -7.61 3.03
N LEU A 214 39.72 -7.42 2.77
CA LEU A 214 38.75 -7.15 3.82
C LEU A 214 38.96 -8.28 4.82
N PRO A 215 39.28 -7.99 6.09
CA PRO A 215 39.42 -9.05 7.07
C PRO A 215 38.12 -9.84 7.05
N ASP A 216 38.28 -11.15 6.91
CA ASP A 216 37.22 -12.13 7.10
C ASP A 216 36.67 -11.88 8.51
N THR A 217 35.64 -11.03 8.62
CA THR A 217 34.92 -10.79 9.87
C THR A 217 34.06 -12.01 10.13
N GLY A 218 34.72 -13.07 10.55
CA GLY A 218 34.10 -14.21 11.18
C GLY A 218 33.31 -13.74 12.41
N GLY A 219 32.11 -14.30 12.56
CA GLY A 219 31.51 -14.53 13.87
C GLY A 219 30.67 -13.41 14.49
N GLY A 220 30.39 -12.32 13.79
CA GLY A 220 29.30 -11.40 14.16
C GLY A 220 27.99 -11.89 13.56
N SER A 221 26.89 -11.88 14.32
CA SER A 221 25.54 -12.04 13.73
C SER A 221 25.18 -10.76 12.95
N HIS A 222 25.89 -10.48 11.87
CA HIS A 222 25.57 -9.37 10.98
C HIS A 222 24.22 -9.70 10.35
N GLN A 223 23.18 -9.00 10.80
CA GLN A 223 21.87 -9.03 10.16
C GLN A 223 22.08 -8.49 8.75
N THR A 224 22.13 -9.38 7.77
CA THR A 224 22.14 -8.98 6.36
C THR A 224 20.73 -8.55 6.00
N PHE A 225 20.59 -7.47 5.23
CA PHE A 225 19.30 -7.00 4.76
C PHE A 225 19.23 -7.16 3.24
N SER A 226 18.04 -7.44 2.71
CA SER A 226 17.82 -7.57 1.28
C SER A 226 16.53 -6.89 0.86
N ILE A 227 16.46 -6.52 -0.42
CA ILE A 227 15.27 -5.93 -1.02
C ILE A 227 14.40 -7.05 -1.58
N GLN A 228 13.15 -7.12 -1.14
CA GLN A 228 12.13 -7.97 -1.76
C GLN A 228 11.52 -7.23 -2.95
N ALA A 229 11.87 -7.67 -4.16
CA ALA A 229 11.39 -7.05 -5.41
C ALA A 229 9.86 -7.06 -5.55
N ASP A 230 9.19 -8.11 -5.06
CA ASP A 230 7.73 -8.25 -5.15
C ASP A 230 6.96 -7.18 -4.36
N LEU A 231 7.59 -6.62 -3.32
CA LEU A 231 7.01 -5.60 -2.44
C LEU A 231 7.54 -4.20 -2.78
N LEU A 232 8.43 -4.04 -3.75
CA LEU A 232 8.94 -2.72 -4.11
C LEU A 232 7.92 -1.99 -4.99
N PRO A 233 7.40 -0.81 -4.56
CA PRO A 233 6.47 -0.10 -5.38
C PRO A 233 7.08 0.32 -6.72
N VAL A 234 6.36 0.09 -7.83
CA VAL A 234 6.84 0.29 -9.21
C VAL A 234 7.27 1.74 -9.49
N TYR A 235 6.66 2.70 -8.79
CA TYR A 235 7.01 4.12 -8.92
C TYR A 235 8.27 4.52 -8.12
N ILE A 236 8.83 3.62 -7.30
CA ILE A 236 10.12 3.81 -6.61
C ILE A 236 11.20 3.06 -7.39
N PRO A 237 12.14 3.77 -8.04
CA PRO A 237 13.20 3.10 -8.78
C PRO A 237 14.06 2.22 -7.88
N ILE A 238 14.48 1.05 -8.37
CA ILE A 238 15.37 0.13 -7.64
C ILE A 238 16.66 0.81 -7.16
N ARG A 239 17.16 1.79 -7.93
CA ARG A 239 18.34 2.60 -7.56
C ARG A 239 18.13 3.39 -6.26
N VAL A 240 16.91 3.86 -6.00
CA VAL A 240 16.56 4.56 -4.76
C VAL A 240 16.43 3.56 -3.62
N ALA A 241 15.79 2.41 -3.86
CA ALA A 241 15.69 1.33 -2.87
C ALA A 241 17.07 0.84 -2.40
N ASN A 242 18.02 0.65 -3.32
CA ASN A 242 19.42 0.30 -2.99
C ASN A 242 20.11 1.34 -2.10
N LYS A 243 19.84 2.64 -2.33
CA LYS A 243 20.37 3.70 -1.46
C LYS A 243 19.74 3.66 -0.07
N ILE A 244 18.44 3.41 0.01
CA ILE A 244 17.72 3.29 1.29
C ILE A 244 18.24 2.09 2.08
N LEU A 245 18.47 0.95 1.42
CA LEU A 245 19.08 -0.24 2.01
C LEU A 245 20.47 0.10 2.58
N PHE A 246 21.36 0.62 1.74
CA PHE A 246 22.73 0.94 2.12
C PHE A 246 22.82 1.89 3.33
N VAL A 247 22.00 2.95 3.35
CA VAL A 247 21.98 3.92 4.45
C VAL A 247 21.54 3.26 5.75
N GLY A 248 20.46 2.48 5.74
CA GLY A 248 19.98 1.83 6.95
C GLY A 248 20.90 0.70 7.44
N GLU A 249 21.52 -0.07 6.54
CA GLU A 249 22.55 -1.05 6.90
C GLU A 249 23.75 -0.39 7.58
N SER A 250 24.19 0.76 7.06
CA SER A 250 25.28 1.53 7.65
C SER A 250 24.94 1.97 9.07
N ILE A 251 23.74 2.51 9.28
CA ILE A 251 23.29 2.97 10.61
C ILE A 251 23.16 1.79 11.57
N GLN A 252 22.56 0.68 11.12
CA GLN A 252 22.40 -0.52 11.92
C GLN A 252 23.75 -1.10 12.36
N MET A 253 24.75 -1.11 11.46
CA MET A 253 26.12 -1.52 11.78
C MET A 253 26.71 -0.66 12.92
N PHE A 254 26.56 0.67 12.84
CA PHE A 254 27.01 1.57 13.90
C PHE A 254 26.24 1.39 15.23
N GLU A 255 24.96 1.03 15.18
CA GLU A 255 24.18 0.74 16.40
C GLU A 255 24.58 -0.59 17.04
N THR A 256 24.89 -1.62 16.24
CA THR A 256 25.40 -2.89 16.77
C THR A 256 26.76 -2.74 17.43
N ASP A 257 27.64 -1.88 16.86
CA ASP A 257 28.95 -1.60 17.44
C ASP A 257 28.86 -0.79 18.74
N LYS A 258 27.81 0.04 18.90
CA LYS A 258 27.53 0.81 20.11
C LYS A 258 26.97 -0.03 21.26
N LYS A 259 26.43 -1.23 21.03
CA LYS A 259 26.00 -2.13 22.11
C LYS A 259 27.22 -2.93 22.56
N PRO A 260 27.93 -2.54 23.64
CA PRO A 260 29.02 -3.35 24.15
C PRO A 260 28.45 -4.72 24.54
N ALA A 261 29.16 -5.78 24.15
CA ALA A 261 28.86 -7.13 24.59
C ALA A 261 28.65 -7.11 26.11
N THR A 262 27.41 -7.33 26.55
CA THR A 262 27.11 -7.59 27.96
C THR A 262 27.77 -8.92 28.29
N HIS A 263 29.02 -8.85 28.75
CA HIS A 263 29.73 -9.97 29.34
C HIS A 263 28.86 -10.53 30.47
N LYS A 264 28.28 -11.72 30.25
CA LYS A 264 27.91 -12.61 31.34
C LYS A 264 29.21 -12.98 32.05
N LYS A 265 29.48 -12.33 33.19
CA LYS A 265 30.41 -12.87 34.19
C LYS A 265 29.73 -14.10 34.81
N GLY A 266 30.50 -15.18 34.90
CA GLY A 266 30.09 -16.50 35.37
C GLY A 266 29.90 -16.61 36.87
#